data_AF-A0A3M2F9D9-F1
#
_entry.id   AF-A0A3M2F9D9-F1
#
_cell.length_a   1.000
_cell.length_b   1.000
_cell.length_c   1.000
_cell.angle_alpha   90.00
_cell.angle_beta   90.00
_cell.angle_gamma   90.00
#
_symmetry.space_group_name_H-M   'P 1'
#
loop_
_entity.id
_entity.type
_entity.pdbx_description
1 polymer ?
#
loop_
_entity_poly.entity_id
_entity_poly.type
_entity_poly.pdbx_seq_one_letter_code
_entity_poly.pdbx_strand_id
1 'polypeptide(L)'
;MLAWLRLRKFLLTFLFVDAVILSLVYLSMFVSDRVVDNHALLMRAVEEVRGAMNASRWMIAAGRFDAVRQRLGEAKAMTQAMLVGGNFGGVHYPSFDDEAMRVRMLQVLEFVIQLQRLLEEGKSEDSVRQPYYRLHQQAARLVDSVDRDLLAQFQRERENLRLLNRSVLLGIMVLLLIVTIFYRRSKEREREYIEQLEVLASTDELTGLDNRRSFDLALRNEWNHAVRGQYWISIALCDIDFFKRYNDALGHPAGDRCLKRVASILRKRVRRPVDHVARYGGEEFAFILSFTDRAGAETVMRMVHEDLHTAAIPHPDSTCSPYVTLSIGVCSLVPRSDISIEEALEAADAALYQAKANGRNQTCHAEGFAIEAD
;
A
#
# COMPACT_ATOMS: atom_id res chain seq x y z
N MET A 1 -19.26 -11.49 8.58
CA MET A 1 -19.34 -11.99 7.19
C MET A 1 -18.79 -11.00 6.16
N LEU A 2 -19.22 -9.74 6.12
CA LEU A 2 -18.76 -8.71 5.17
C LEU A 2 -17.27 -8.36 5.27
N ALA A 3 -16.72 -8.25 6.49
CA ALA A 3 -15.28 -7.98 6.70
C ALA A 3 -14.39 -9.10 6.16
N TRP A 4 -14.80 -10.36 6.34
CA TRP A 4 -14.08 -11.53 5.83
C TRP A 4 -14.12 -11.61 4.29
N LEU A 5 -15.26 -11.27 3.67
CA LEU A 5 -15.38 -11.18 2.21
C LEU A 5 -14.52 -10.07 1.61
N ARG A 6 -14.42 -8.91 2.28
CA ARG A 6 -13.52 -7.80 1.87
C ARG A 6 -12.05 -8.19 1.99
N LEU A 7 -11.65 -8.81 3.10
CA LEU A 7 -10.29 -9.28 3.33
C LEU A 7 -9.90 -10.35 2.31
N ARG A 8 -10.79 -11.31 2.05
CA ARG A 8 -10.59 -12.38 1.05
C ARG A 8 -10.45 -11.81 -0.36
N LYS A 9 -11.30 -10.85 -0.76
CA LYS A 9 -11.14 -10.17 -2.06
C LYS A 9 -9.81 -9.44 -2.14
N PHE A 10 -9.42 -8.68 -1.13
CA PHE A 10 -8.14 -7.97 -1.10
C PHE A 10 -6.94 -8.91 -1.25
N LEU A 11 -6.90 -10.00 -0.48
CA LEU A 11 -5.86 -11.03 -0.56
C LEU A 11 -5.81 -11.71 -1.93
N LEU A 12 -6.96 -12.03 -2.52
CA LEU A 12 -7.02 -12.63 -3.86
C LEU A 12 -6.49 -11.70 -4.95
N THR A 13 -6.84 -10.41 -4.90
CA THR A 13 -6.33 -9.43 -5.87
C THR A 13 -4.82 -9.23 -5.70
N PHE A 14 -4.34 -9.17 -4.45
CA PHE A 14 -2.92 -9.02 -4.15
C PHE A 14 -2.10 -10.23 -4.64
N LEU A 15 -2.55 -11.45 -4.31
CA LEU A 15 -1.92 -12.69 -4.76
C LEU A 15 -1.95 -12.85 -6.28
N PHE A 16 -3.01 -12.40 -6.94
CA PHE A 16 -3.11 -12.45 -8.40
C PHE A 16 -2.10 -11.51 -9.07
N VAL A 17 -1.98 -10.27 -8.58
CA VAL A 17 -1.01 -9.29 -9.09
C VAL A 17 0.42 -9.80 -8.88
N ASP A 18 0.74 -10.32 -7.69
CA ASP A 18 2.05 -10.89 -7.40
C ASP A 18 2.38 -12.09 -8.29
N ALA A 19 1.42 -13.00 -8.50
CA ALA A 19 1.61 -14.17 -9.36
C ALA A 19 1.87 -13.78 -10.82
N VAL A 20 1.18 -12.76 -11.35
CA VAL A 20 1.41 -12.26 -12.71
C VAL A 20 2.79 -11.62 -12.83
N ILE A 21 3.20 -10.81 -11.85
CA ILE A 21 4.53 -10.19 -11.83
C ILE A 21 5.63 -11.27 -11.78
N LEU A 22 5.52 -12.24 -10.87
CA LEU A 22 6.49 -13.34 -10.77
C LEU A 22 6.58 -14.13 -12.08
N SER A 23 5.45 -14.40 -12.73
CA SER A 23 5.40 -15.15 -13.99
C SER A 23 6.09 -14.40 -15.12
N LEU A 24 5.90 -13.08 -15.21
CA LEU A 24 6.55 -12.23 -16.21
C LEU A 24 8.07 -12.13 -15.98
N VAL A 25 8.49 -11.98 -14.72
CA VAL A 25 9.91 -11.97 -14.35
C VAL A 25 10.56 -13.31 -14.67
N TYR A 26 9.89 -14.42 -14.33
CA TYR A 26 10.39 -15.76 -14.58
C TYR A 26 10.51 -16.06 -16.08
N LEU A 27 9.49 -15.70 -16.89
CA LEU A 27 9.54 -15.86 -18.34
C LEU A 27 10.69 -15.05 -18.96
N SER A 28 10.90 -13.83 -18.49
CA SER A 28 12.01 -12.96 -18.91
C SER A 28 13.38 -13.57 -18.58
N MET A 29 13.55 -14.14 -17.38
CA MET A 29 14.79 -14.81 -16.98
C MET A 29 15.02 -16.09 -17.80
N PHE A 30 13.99 -16.91 -17.97
CA PHE A 30 14.07 -18.17 -18.73
C PHE A 30 14.47 -17.96 -20.19
N VAL A 31 13.91 -16.95 -20.86
CA VAL A 31 14.30 -16.60 -22.23
C VAL A 31 15.75 -16.12 -22.28
N SER A 32 16.18 -15.31 -21.31
CA SER A 32 17.57 -14.83 -21.24
C SER A 32 18.56 -15.97 -21.05
N ASP A 33 18.25 -16.94 -20.17
CA ASP A 33 19.14 -18.07 -19.88
C ASP A 33 19.31 -18.98 -21.10
N ARG A 34 18.21 -19.31 -21.80
CA ARG A 34 18.28 -20.10 -23.04
C ARG A 34 19.14 -19.46 -24.13
N VAL A 35 19.02 -18.14 -24.32
CA VAL A 35 19.82 -17.44 -25.34
C VAL A 35 21.30 -17.48 -24.96
N VAL A 36 21.63 -17.31 -23.68
CA VAL A 36 23.01 -17.36 -23.19
C VAL A 36 23.63 -18.75 -23.34
N ASP A 37 22.89 -19.81 -23.00
CA ASP A 37 23.35 -21.18 -23.11
C ASP A 37 23.64 -21.59 -24.57
N ASN A 38 22.75 -21.23 -25.50
CA ASN A 38 22.94 -21.50 -26.93
C ASN A 38 24.21 -20.83 -27.48
N HIS A 39 24.45 -19.57 -27.12
CA HIS A 39 25.65 -18.84 -27.55
C HIS A 39 26.93 -19.43 -26.93
N ALA A 40 26.89 -19.84 -25.66
CA ALA A 40 28.04 -20.47 -25.00
C ALA A 40 28.44 -21.78 -25.69
N LEU A 41 27.46 -22.58 -26.14
CA LEU A 41 27.70 -23.81 -26.90
C LEU A 41 28.35 -23.53 -28.26
N LEU A 42 27.87 -22.53 -29.00
CA LEU A 42 28.45 -22.14 -30.29
C LEU A 42 29.87 -21.58 -30.14
N MET A 43 30.12 -20.73 -29.14
CA MET A 43 31.45 -20.19 -28.84
C MET A 43 32.45 -21.32 -28.55
N ARG A 44 32.06 -22.27 -27.70
CA ARG A 44 32.90 -23.44 -27.39
C ARG A 44 33.19 -24.26 -28.63
N ALA A 45 32.20 -24.43 -29.51
CA ALA A 45 32.38 -25.20 -30.73
C ALA A 45 33.31 -24.53 -31.74
N VAL A 46 33.20 -23.21 -31.92
CA VAL A 46 34.13 -22.44 -32.76
C VAL A 46 35.55 -22.49 -32.18
N GLU A 47 35.69 -22.43 -30.85
CA GLU A 47 36.98 -22.57 -30.18
C GLU A 47 37.61 -23.97 -30.37
N GLU A 48 36.81 -25.03 -30.31
CA GLU A 48 37.27 -26.40 -30.58
C GLU A 48 37.71 -26.57 -32.06
N VAL A 49 36.96 -26.02 -33.02
CA VAL A 49 37.37 -25.97 -34.43
C VAL A 49 38.68 -25.22 -34.62
N ARG A 50 38.82 -24.05 -33.98
CA ARG A 50 40.07 -23.27 -33.96
C ARG A 50 41.23 -24.08 -33.38
N GLY A 51 40.99 -24.78 -32.27
CA GLY A 51 41.97 -25.66 -31.62
C GLY A 51 42.43 -26.79 -32.53
N ALA A 52 41.49 -27.49 -33.19
CA ALA A 52 41.78 -28.56 -34.14
C ALA A 52 42.59 -28.05 -35.34
N MET A 53 42.23 -26.88 -35.87
CA MET A 53 42.98 -26.24 -36.95
C MET A 53 44.39 -25.86 -36.51
N ASN A 54 44.57 -25.26 -35.35
CA ASN A 54 45.89 -24.90 -34.84
C ASN A 54 46.77 -26.14 -34.59
N ALA A 55 46.20 -27.22 -34.05
CA ALA A 55 46.91 -28.48 -33.85
C ALA A 55 47.36 -29.10 -35.19
N SER A 56 46.50 -29.04 -36.22
CA SER A 56 46.79 -29.57 -37.56
C SER A 56 48.05 -28.95 -38.18
N ARG A 57 48.29 -27.65 -37.95
CA ARG A 57 49.48 -26.93 -38.43
C ARG A 57 50.78 -27.50 -37.85
N TRP A 58 50.80 -27.73 -36.53
CA TRP A 58 51.95 -28.32 -35.85
C TRP A 58 52.16 -29.79 -36.23
N MET A 59 51.08 -30.54 -36.43
CA MET A 59 51.14 -31.95 -36.82
C MET A 59 51.71 -32.13 -38.24
N ILE A 60 51.36 -31.26 -39.19
CA ILE A 60 51.93 -31.31 -40.55
C ILE A 60 53.43 -30.99 -40.56
N ALA A 61 53.87 -30.05 -39.72
CA ALA A 61 55.29 -29.74 -39.54
C ALA A 61 56.07 -30.96 -39.01
N ALA A 62 55.45 -31.72 -38.11
CA ALA A 62 56.01 -32.94 -37.53
C ALA A 62 55.83 -34.20 -38.40
N GLY A 63 55.28 -34.09 -39.61
CA GLY A 63 55.04 -35.24 -40.50
C GLY A 63 53.94 -36.21 -40.05
N ARG A 64 53.05 -35.80 -39.13
CA ARG A 64 51.99 -36.67 -38.58
C ARG A 64 50.70 -36.56 -39.39
N PHE A 65 50.71 -36.99 -40.67
CA PHE A 65 49.61 -36.80 -41.61
C PHE A 65 48.29 -37.48 -41.20
N ASP A 66 48.34 -38.68 -40.63
CA ASP A 66 47.12 -39.37 -40.17
C ASP A 66 46.43 -38.63 -39.01
N ALA A 67 47.23 -38.08 -38.07
CA ALA A 67 46.73 -37.25 -36.99
C ALA A 67 46.09 -35.94 -37.50
N VAL A 68 46.63 -35.37 -38.58
CA VAL A 68 46.07 -34.19 -39.25
C VAL A 68 44.71 -34.52 -39.86
N ARG A 69 44.59 -35.65 -40.57
CA ARG A 69 43.31 -36.10 -41.16
C ARG A 69 42.23 -36.29 -40.10
N GLN A 70 42.58 -36.93 -38.99
CA GLN A 70 41.66 -37.12 -37.86
C GLN A 70 41.16 -35.77 -37.31
N ARG A 71 42.07 -34.84 -37.03
CA ARG A 71 41.71 -33.51 -36.48
C ARG A 71 40.86 -32.68 -37.45
N LEU A 72 41.15 -32.73 -38.75
CA LEU A 72 40.30 -32.06 -39.74
C LEU A 72 38.94 -32.74 -39.89
N GLY A 73 38.87 -34.06 -39.70
CA GLY A 73 37.61 -34.81 -39.65
C GLY A 73 36.72 -34.39 -38.48
N GLU A 74 37.30 -34.25 -37.28
CA GLU A 74 36.61 -33.71 -36.10
C GLU A 74 36.09 -32.29 -36.36
N ALA A 75 36.95 -31.39 -36.86
CA ALA A 75 36.58 -30.01 -37.19
C ALA A 75 35.46 -29.92 -38.22
N LYS A 76 35.49 -30.76 -39.26
CA LYS A 76 34.45 -30.85 -40.28
C LYS A 76 33.11 -31.28 -39.70
N ALA A 77 33.09 -32.37 -38.94
CA ALA A 77 31.87 -32.90 -38.34
C ALA A 77 31.23 -31.90 -37.36
N MET A 78 32.06 -31.23 -36.56
CA MET A 78 31.60 -30.18 -35.64
C MET A 78 31.04 -28.96 -36.37
N THR A 79 31.71 -28.51 -37.43
CA THR A 79 31.24 -27.39 -38.27
C THR A 79 29.90 -27.72 -38.94
N GLN A 80 29.73 -28.95 -39.43
CA GLN A 80 28.46 -29.42 -39.99
C GLN A 80 27.35 -29.45 -38.93
N ALA A 81 27.64 -29.93 -37.72
CA ALA A 81 26.67 -29.96 -36.62
C ALA A 81 26.16 -28.55 -36.27
N MET A 82 27.04 -27.54 -36.21
CA MET A 82 26.62 -26.15 -35.97
C MET A 82 25.81 -25.53 -37.12
N LEU A 83 26.01 -25.97 -38.37
CA LEU A 83 25.30 -25.42 -39.53
C LEU A 83 23.87 -25.92 -39.66
N VAL A 84 23.56 -27.12 -39.13
CA VAL A 84 22.25 -27.77 -39.25
C VAL A 84 21.50 -27.89 -37.92
N GLY A 85 22.15 -27.57 -36.79
CA GLY A 85 21.59 -27.80 -35.46
C GLY A 85 21.63 -29.29 -35.09
N GLY A 86 22.83 -29.85 -34.90
CA GLY A 86 23.07 -31.29 -34.80
C GLY A 86 23.86 -31.73 -33.56
N ASN A 87 23.96 -33.05 -33.37
CA ASN A 87 24.72 -33.64 -32.28
C ASN A 87 26.17 -33.90 -32.67
N PHE A 88 27.11 -33.52 -31.79
CA PHE A 88 28.52 -33.88 -31.89
C PHE A 88 29.08 -34.14 -30.49
N GLY A 89 29.82 -35.23 -30.30
CA GLY A 89 30.43 -35.56 -28.99
C GLY A 89 29.41 -35.73 -27.83
N GLY A 90 28.15 -36.07 -28.12
CA GLY A 90 27.09 -36.17 -27.12
C GLY A 90 26.42 -34.85 -26.73
N VAL A 91 26.81 -33.73 -27.36
CA VAL A 91 26.24 -32.40 -27.15
C VAL A 91 25.42 -31.99 -28.39
N HIS A 92 24.24 -31.41 -28.17
CA HIS A 92 23.42 -30.83 -29.23
C HIS A 92 23.81 -29.37 -29.42
N TYR A 93 24.30 -29.00 -30.61
CA TYR A 93 24.62 -27.63 -30.94
C TYR A 93 23.44 -26.97 -31.65
N PRO A 94 23.03 -25.75 -31.25
CA PRO A 94 22.01 -25.02 -31.99
C PRO A 94 22.52 -24.63 -33.37
N SER A 95 21.62 -24.39 -34.33
CA SER A 95 21.98 -23.78 -35.60
C SER A 95 22.26 -22.29 -35.45
N PHE A 96 23.04 -21.71 -36.36
CA PHE A 96 23.16 -20.25 -36.46
C PHE A 96 21.86 -19.62 -36.97
N ASP A 97 21.27 -18.74 -36.17
CA ASP A 97 20.10 -17.94 -36.58
C ASP A 97 20.49 -16.77 -37.50
N ASP A 98 21.73 -16.27 -37.39
CA ASP A 98 22.28 -15.23 -38.27
C ASP A 98 22.82 -15.84 -39.58
N GLU A 99 22.16 -15.52 -40.69
CA GLU A 99 22.53 -15.98 -42.02
C GLU A 99 23.96 -15.53 -42.41
N ALA A 100 24.42 -14.36 -41.97
CA ALA A 100 25.79 -13.90 -42.26
C ALA A 100 26.83 -14.78 -41.56
N MET A 101 26.57 -15.18 -40.32
CA MET A 101 27.42 -16.11 -39.57
C MET A 101 27.41 -17.50 -40.19
N ARG A 102 26.23 -17.96 -40.62
CA ARG A 102 26.04 -19.24 -41.30
C ARG A 102 26.86 -19.33 -42.59
N VAL A 103 26.83 -18.28 -43.42
CA VAL A 103 27.63 -18.21 -44.67
C VAL A 103 29.12 -18.29 -44.38
N ARG A 104 29.61 -17.59 -43.34
CA ARG A 104 31.03 -17.68 -42.94
C ARG A 104 31.41 -19.07 -42.45
N MET A 105 30.52 -19.75 -41.72
CA MET A 105 30.75 -21.11 -41.27
C MET A 105 30.73 -22.14 -42.41
N LEU A 106 29.93 -21.90 -43.46
CA LEU A 106 30.01 -22.67 -44.70
C LEU A 106 31.38 -22.49 -45.39
N GLN A 107 31.93 -21.28 -45.41
CA GLN A 107 33.28 -21.04 -45.93
C GLN A 107 34.36 -21.75 -45.08
N VAL A 108 34.23 -21.77 -43.75
CA VAL A 108 35.12 -22.55 -42.87
C VAL A 108 35.04 -24.04 -43.24
N LEU A 109 33.84 -24.58 -43.40
CA LEU A 109 33.63 -25.97 -43.80
C LEU A 109 34.30 -26.28 -45.15
N GLU A 110 34.16 -25.38 -46.13
CA GLU A 110 34.77 -25.52 -47.45
C GLU A 110 36.31 -25.56 -47.35
N PHE A 111 36.91 -24.67 -46.55
CA PHE A 111 38.35 -24.69 -46.30
C PHE A 111 38.81 -26.01 -45.66
N VAL A 112 38.08 -26.54 -44.68
CA VAL A 112 38.40 -27.82 -44.06
C VAL A 112 38.33 -28.97 -45.08
N ILE A 113 37.34 -28.97 -45.96
CA ILE A 113 37.20 -29.97 -47.04
C ILE A 113 38.37 -29.87 -48.02
N GLN A 114 38.76 -28.66 -48.43
CA GLN A 114 39.91 -28.44 -49.32
C GLN A 114 41.23 -28.89 -48.67
N LEU A 115 41.42 -28.65 -47.37
CA LEU A 115 42.59 -29.14 -46.63
C LEU A 115 42.64 -30.67 -46.58
N GLN A 116 41.50 -31.34 -46.36
CA GLN A 116 41.42 -32.81 -46.41
C GLN A 116 41.78 -33.34 -47.81
N ARG A 117 41.23 -32.72 -48.85
CA ARG A 117 41.49 -33.11 -50.25
C ARG A 117 42.97 -33.01 -50.62
N LEU A 118 43.65 -31.94 -50.17
CA LEU A 118 45.10 -31.79 -50.36
C LEU A 118 45.92 -32.92 -49.72
N LEU A 119 45.46 -33.49 -48.61
CA LEU A 119 46.11 -34.62 -47.93
C LEU A 119 45.86 -35.96 -48.62
N GLU A 120 44.80 -36.06 -49.44
CA GLU A 120 44.42 -37.26 -50.19
C GLU A 120 45.07 -37.30 -51.58
N GLU A 121 45.12 -36.16 -52.28
CA GLU A 121 45.64 -36.06 -53.66
C GLU A 121 47.17 -35.88 -53.75
N GLY A 122 47.82 -35.61 -52.62
CA GLY A 122 49.25 -35.35 -52.54
C GLY A 122 50.13 -36.56 -52.93
N LYS A 123 50.99 -36.40 -53.94
CA LYS A 123 51.91 -37.46 -54.42
C LYS A 123 53.10 -37.71 -53.49
N SER A 124 53.49 -36.72 -52.67
CA SER A 124 54.56 -36.84 -51.66
C SER A 124 54.36 -35.83 -50.51
N GLU A 125 54.89 -36.14 -49.32
CA GLU A 125 54.75 -35.28 -48.13
C GLU A 125 55.25 -33.85 -48.34
N ASP A 126 56.36 -33.68 -49.07
CA ASP A 126 56.94 -32.37 -49.36
C ASP A 126 56.11 -31.57 -50.38
N SER A 127 55.38 -32.24 -51.28
CA SER A 127 54.51 -31.58 -52.26
C SER A 127 53.25 -30.96 -51.62
N VAL A 128 52.82 -31.45 -50.45
CA VAL A 128 51.57 -31.03 -49.78
C VAL A 128 51.80 -29.87 -48.80
N ARG A 129 52.97 -29.78 -48.17
CA ARG A 129 53.25 -28.83 -47.08
C ARG A 129 52.99 -27.37 -47.45
N GLN A 130 53.56 -26.87 -48.55
CA GLN A 130 53.43 -25.46 -48.93
C GLN A 130 52.00 -25.06 -49.34
N PRO A 131 51.29 -25.83 -50.21
CA PRO A 131 49.86 -25.61 -50.46
C PRO A 131 49.01 -25.66 -49.18
N TYR A 132 49.27 -26.63 -48.30
CA TYR A 132 48.56 -26.75 -47.03
C TYR A 132 48.73 -25.52 -46.15
N TYR A 133 49.96 -25.04 -45.95
CA TYR A 133 50.20 -23.86 -45.10
C TYR A 133 49.48 -22.61 -45.61
N ARG A 134 49.47 -22.39 -46.94
CA ARG A 134 48.76 -21.23 -47.52
C ARG A 134 47.26 -21.30 -47.27
N LEU A 135 46.66 -22.47 -47.52
CA LEU A 135 45.24 -22.68 -47.35
C LEU A 135 44.84 -22.64 -45.86
N HIS A 136 45.65 -23.28 -45.00
CA HIS A 136 45.48 -23.25 -43.55
C HIS A 136 45.50 -21.83 -43.01
N GLN A 137 46.41 -20.98 -43.49
CA GLN A 137 46.49 -19.59 -43.06
C GLN A 137 45.24 -18.78 -43.43
N GLN A 138 44.66 -19.01 -44.62
CA GLN A 138 43.40 -18.38 -45.03
C GLN A 138 42.24 -18.85 -44.15
N ALA A 139 42.15 -20.16 -43.93
CA ALA A 139 41.12 -20.77 -43.11
C ALA A 139 41.21 -20.30 -41.63
N ALA A 140 42.42 -20.23 -41.06
CA ALA A 140 42.64 -19.76 -39.70
C ALA A 140 42.22 -18.31 -39.51
N ARG A 141 42.53 -17.43 -40.48
CA ARG A 141 42.06 -16.02 -40.44
C ARG A 141 40.54 -15.92 -40.46
N LEU A 142 39.87 -16.79 -41.23
CA LEU A 142 38.41 -16.83 -41.28
C LEU A 142 37.83 -17.30 -39.93
N VAL A 143 38.35 -18.39 -39.37
CA VAL A 143 37.91 -18.88 -38.05
C VAL A 143 38.13 -17.85 -36.95
N ASP A 144 39.28 -17.16 -36.95
CA ASP A 144 39.53 -16.06 -36.01
C ASP A 144 38.56 -14.88 -36.22
N SER A 145 38.12 -14.62 -37.46
CA SER A 145 37.11 -13.59 -37.73
C SER A 145 35.72 -14.00 -37.25
N VAL A 146 35.35 -15.27 -37.44
CA VAL A 146 34.09 -15.85 -36.97
C VAL A 146 34.02 -15.80 -35.45
N ASP A 147 35.09 -16.20 -34.75
CA ASP A 147 35.17 -16.18 -33.29
C ASP A 147 34.97 -14.76 -32.73
N ARG A 148 35.64 -13.76 -33.32
CA ARG A 148 35.48 -12.35 -32.91
C ARG A 148 34.07 -11.82 -33.18
N ASP A 149 33.51 -12.11 -34.35
CA ASP A 149 32.19 -11.61 -34.74
C ASP A 149 31.09 -12.27 -33.91
N LEU A 150 31.22 -13.57 -33.61
CA LEU A 150 30.29 -14.33 -32.75
C LEU A 150 30.32 -13.80 -31.31
N LEU A 151 31.51 -13.50 -30.78
CA LEU A 151 31.65 -12.89 -29.47
C LEU A 151 31.01 -11.49 -29.43
N ALA A 152 31.22 -10.68 -30.46
CA ALA A 152 30.64 -9.34 -30.56
C ALA A 152 29.11 -9.38 -30.69
N GLN A 153 28.57 -10.33 -31.46
CA GLN A 153 27.12 -10.56 -31.58
C GLN A 153 26.53 -10.93 -30.22
N PHE A 154 27.13 -11.90 -29.53
CA PHE A 154 26.68 -12.34 -28.21
C PHE A 154 26.63 -11.19 -27.20
N GLN A 155 27.66 -10.35 -27.18
CA GLN A 155 27.71 -9.20 -26.28
C GLN A 155 26.57 -8.21 -26.55
N ARG A 156 26.27 -7.92 -27.83
CA ARG A 156 25.18 -7.02 -28.23
C ARG A 156 23.82 -7.59 -27.85
N GLU A 157 23.56 -8.85 -28.16
CA GLU A 157 22.29 -9.50 -27.83
C GLU A 157 22.06 -9.54 -26.32
N ARG A 158 23.11 -9.85 -25.54
CA ARG A 158 23.05 -9.83 -24.08
C ARG A 158 22.77 -8.44 -23.51
N GLU A 159 23.34 -7.39 -24.11
CA GLU A 159 23.08 -6.01 -23.69
C GLU A 159 21.65 -5.58 -24.04
N ASN A 160 21.16 -5.90 -25.25
CA ASN A 160 19.79 -5.63 -25.67
C ASN A 160 18.77 -6.32 -24.76
N LEU A 161 18.98 -7.59 -24.40
CA LEU A 161 18.12 -8.32 -23.47
C LEU A 161 18.12 -7.67 -22.08
N ARG A 162 19.27 -7.22 -21.58
CA ARG A 162 19.36 -6.51 -20.30
C ARG A 162 18.59 -5.18 -20.33
N LEU A 163 18.71 -4.42 -21.41
CA LEU A 163 17.98 -3.15 -21.58
C LEU A 163 16.47 -3.37 -21.69
N LEU A 164 16.05 -4.36 -22.47
CA LEU A 164 14.64 -4.75 -22.59
C LEU A 164 14.07 -5.15 -21.22
N ASN A 165 14.74 -6.05 -20.50
CA ASN A 165 14.31 -6.48 -19.16
C ASN A 165 14.21 -5.30 -18.18
N ARG A 166 15.18 -4.37 -18.19
CA ARG A 166 15.13 -3.15 -17.37
C ARG A 166 13.94 -2.26 -17.74
N SER A 167 13.67 -2.07 -19.03
CA SER A 167 12.54 -1.24 -19.50
C SER A 167 11.18 -1.84 -19.13
N VAL A 168 11.03 -3.17 -19.21
CA VAL A 168 9.81 -3.89 -18.83
C VAL A 168 9.57 -3.78 -17.32
N LEU A 169 10.61 -4.01 -16.51
CA LEU A 169 10.51 -3.88 -15.05
C LEU A 169 10.14 -2.46 -14.63
N LEU A 170 10.75 -1.45 -15.25
CA LEU A 170 10.42 -0.04 -15.00
C LEU A 170 8.96 0.26 -15.35
N GLY A 171 8.46 -0.25 -16.47
CA GLY A 171 7.06 -0.10 -16.87
C GLY A 171 6.09 -0.70 -15.85
N ILE A 172 6.38 -1.90 -15.34
CA ILE A 172 5.59 -2.55 -14.28
C ILE A 172 5.59 -1.70 -13.00
N MET A 173 6.75 -1.19 -12.58
CA MET A 173 6.86 -0.34 -11.39
C MET A 173 6.04 0.96 -11.53
N VAL A 174 6.08 1.61 -12.69
CA VAL A 174 5.30 2.83 -12.96
C VAL A 174 3.80 2.53 -12.94
N LEU A 175 3.37 1.41 -13.54
CA LEU A 175 1.98 0.99 -13.51
C LEU A 175 1.48 0.76 -12.07
N LEU A 176 2.26 0.04 -11.25
CA LEU A 176 1.94 -0.19 -9.84
C LEU A 176 1.87 1.10 -9.02
N LEU A 177 2.77 2.05 -9.29
CA LEU A 177 2.74 3.36 -8.65
C LEU A 177 1.45 4.12 -8.99
N ILE A 178 1.05 4.14 -10.27
CA ILE A 178 -0.18 4.79 -10.73
C ILE A 178 -1.40 4.16 -10.06
N VAL A 179 -1.49 2.83 -10.04
CA VAL A 179 -2.60 2.10 -9.40
C VAL A 179 -2.67 2.42 -7.91
N THR A 180 -1.51 2.48 -7.23
CA THR A 180 -1.44 2.80 -5.80
C THR A 180 -1.91 4.23 -5.51
N ILE A 181 -1.48 5.21 -6.31
CA ILE A 181 -1.92 6.61 -6.19
C ILE A 181 -3.43 6.71 -6.40
N PHE A 182 -3.96 6.06 -7.44
CA PHE A 182 -5.39 6.07 -7.73
C PHE A 182 -6.21 5.44 -6.59
N TYR A 183 -5.74 4.31 -6.05
CA TYR A 183 -6.39 3.65 -4.93
C TYR A 183 -6.43 4.52 -3.67
N ARG A 184 -5.32 5.21 -3.33
CA ARG A 184 -5.29 6.16 -2.21
C ARG A 184 -6.30 7.29 -2.38
N ARG A 185 -6.31 7.94 -3.56
CA ARG A 185 -7.26 9.01 -3.88
C ARG A 185 -8.72 8.56 -3.87
N SER A 186 -8.99 7.31 -4.26
CA SER A 186 -10.34 6.76 -4.19
C SER A 186 -10.79 6.60 -2.74
N LYS A 187 -9.90 6.13 -1.87
CA LYS A 187 -10.19 5.90 -0.45
C LYS A 187 -10.35 7.21 0.34
N GLU A 188 -9.57 8.24 -0.01
CA GLU A 188 -9.72 9.58 0.57
C GLU A 188 -11.10 10.16 0.26
N ARG A 189 -11.53 10.11 -1.00
CA ARG A 189 -12.88 10.56 -1.38
C ARG A 189 -13.98 9.79 -0.68
N GLU A 190 -13.85 8.47 -0.52
CA GLU A 190 -14.82 7.68 0.25
C GLU A 190 -14.93 8.15 1.70
N ARG A 191 -13.80 8.47 2.35
CA ARG A 191 -13.79 9.02 3.71
C ARG A 191 -14.45 10.39 3.78
N GLU A 192 -14.12 11.29 2.86
CA GLU A 192 -14.74 12.62 2.79
C GLU A 192 -16.27 12.51 2.61
N TYR A 193 -16.74 11.61 1.74
CA TYR A 193 -18.16 11.37 1.57
C TYR A 193 -18.83 10.80 2.82
N ILE A 194 -18.17 9.86 3.52
CA ILE A 194 -18.69 9.31 4.77
C ILE A 194 -18.77 10.41 5.83
N GLU A 195 -17.73 11.23 5.98
CA GLU A 195 -17.74 12.35 6.93
C GLU A 195 -18.85 13.35 6.60
N GLN A 196 -19.08 13.67 5.32
CA GLN A 196 -20.19 14.54 4.91
C GLN A 196 -21.56 13.94 5.22
N LEU A 197 -21.74 12.63 4.99
CA LEU A 197 -22.98 11.92 5.35
C LEU A 197 -23.19 11.88 6.87
N GLU A 198 -22.12 11.75 7.64
CA GLU A 198 -22.18 11.73 9.10
C GLU A 198 -22.47 13.12 9.68
N VAL A 199 -21.99 14.19 9.04
CA VAL A 199 -22.38 15.57 9.36
C VAL A 199 -23.86 15.82 9.07
N LEU A 200 -24.44 15.18 8.04
CA LEU A 200 -25.88 15.21 7.79
C LEU A 200 -26.68 14.41 8.85
N ALA A 201 -26.04 13.52 9.60
CA ALA A 201 -26.59 12.79 10.73
C ALA A 201 -26.23 13.47 12.07
N SER A 202 -26.26 14.81 12.13
CA SER A 202 -25.83 15.60 13.29
C SER A 202 -26.79 15.57 14.48
N THR A 203 -28.02 15.10 14.29
CA THR A 203 -29.08 15.12 15.30
C THR A 203 -29.38 13.73 15.87
N ASP A 204 -29.67 13.66 17.16
CA ASP A 204 -30.24 12.46 17.79
C ASP A 204 -31.68 12.24 17.30
N GLU A 205 -31.95 11.06 16.73
CA GLU A 205 -33.24 10.74 16.10
C GLU A 205 -34.43 10.78 17.07
N LEU A 206 -34.20 10.51 18.37
CA LEU A 206 -35.26 10.49 19.36
C LEU A 206 -35.65 11.91 19.80
N THR A 207 -34.65 12.74 20.11
CA THR A 207 -34.85 14.04 20.77
C THR A 207 -34.80 15.23 19.81
N GLY A 208 -34.19 15.06 18.64
CA GLY A 208 -33.96 16.13 17.67
C GLY A 208 -32.95 17.20 18.15
N LEU A 209 -32.20 16.92 19.22
CA LEU A 209 -31.05 17.71 19.64
C LEU A 209 -29.81 17.27 18.86
N ASP A 210 -28.71 18.02 19.01
CA ASP A 210 -27.41 17.55 18.56
C ASP A 210 -27.08 16.21 19.25
N ASN A 211 -26.43 15.30 18.53
CA ASN A 211 -25.92 14.07 19.14
C ASN A 211 -24.53 14.31 19.77
N ARG A 212 -24.02 13.32 20.51
CA ARG A 212 -22.69 13.36 21.13
C ARG A 212 -21.57 13.79 20.17
N ARG A 213 -21.58 13.28 18.93
CA ARG A 213 -20.52 13.60 17.95
C ARG A 213 -20.58 15.07 17.53
N SER A 214 -21.78 15.61 17.31
CA SER A 214 -21.98 17.03 17.02
C SER A 214 -21.57 17.91 18.19
N PHE A 215 -21.87 17.49 19.42
CA PHE A 215 -21.39 18.15 20.64
C PHE A 215 -19.86 18.17 20.71
N ASP A 216 -19.19 17.02 20.53
CA ASP A 216 -17.73 16.94 20.61
C ASP A 216 -17.05 17.84 19.56
N LEU A 217 -17.62 17.91 18.34
CA LEU A 217 -17.13 18.78 17.28
C LEU A 217 -17.34 20.27 17.60
N ALA A 218 -18.55 20.64 18.06
CA ALA A 218 -18.88 21.99 18.46
C ALA A 218 -17.97 22.46 19.62
N LEU A 219 -17.78 21.61 20.63
CA LEU A 219 -16.92 21.88 21.77
C LEU A 219 -15.46 22.09 21.35
N ARG A 220 -14.92 21.25 20.46
CA ARG A 220 -13.56 21.44 19.94
C ARG A 220 -13.39 22.75 19.18
N ASN A 221 -14.36 23.11 18.34
CA ASN A 221 -14.30 24.36 17.61
C ASN A 221 -14.36 25.54 18.57
N GLU A 222 -15.33 25.54 19.47
CA GLU A 222 -15.54 26.61 20.43
C GLU A 222 -14.40 26.77 21.42
N TRP A 223 -13.83 25.67 21.91
CA TRP A 223 -12.63 25.68 22.75
C TRP A 223 -11.47 26.39 22.07
N ASN A 224 -11.22 26.09 20.79
CA ASN A 224 -10.18 26.75 20.01
C ASN A 224 -10.46 28.25 19.82
N HIS A 225 -11.73 28.64 19.67
CA HIS A 225 -12.11 30.05 19.61
C HIS A 225 -11.91 30.75 20.96
N ALA A 226 -12.31 30.11 22.07
CA ALA A 226 -12.16 30.63 23.43
C ALA A 226 -10.69 30.77 23.84
N VAL A 227 -9.81 29.82 23.49
CA VAL A 227 -8.36 29.94 23.72
C VAL A 227 -7.79 31.15 22.98
N ARG A 228 -8.18 31.39 21.73
CA ARG A 228 -7.70 32.56 20.97
C ARG A 228 -8.31 33.87 21.44
N GLY A 229 -9.59 33.85 21.77
CA GLY A 229 -10.38 35.02 22.14
C GLY A 229 -10.32 35.38 23.62
N GLN A 230 -9.71 34.51 24.45
CA GLN A 230 -9.59 34.67 25.90
C GLN A 230 -10.93 35.00 26.57
N TYR A 231 -11.95 34.19 26.27
CA TYR A 231 -13.28 34.33 26.87
C TYR A 231 -13.75 33.06 27.56
N TRP A 232 -14.73 33.22 28.45
CA TRP A 232 -15.29 32.14 29.25
C TRP A 232 -16.06 31.11 28.41
N ILE A 233 -15.82 29.84 28.66
CA ILE A 233 -16.66 28.72 28.22
C ILE A 233 -17.16 27.98 29.47
N SER A 234 -18.45 27.64 29.46
CA SER A 234 -19.05 26.76 30.47
C SER A 234 -19.58 25.50 29.81
N ILE A 235 -19.14 24.35 30.33
CA ILE A 235 -19.57 23.02 29.90
C ILE A 235 -20.44 22.43 31.01
N ALA A 236 -21.64 21.97 30.68
CA ALA A 236 -22.49 21.30 31.66
C ALA A 236 -22.83 19.88 31.18
N LEU A 237 -22.68 18.90 32.07
CA LEU A 237 -23.16 17.54 31.90
C LEU A 237 -24.37 17.33 32.79
N CYS A 238 -25.44 16.79 32.22
CA CYS A 238 -26.73 16.62 32.87
C CYS A 238 -27.19 15.17 32.77
N ASP A 239 -27.83 14.66 33.82
CA ASP A 239 -28.37 13.29 33.86
C ASP A 239 -29.76 13.29 34.50
N ILE A 240 -30.70 12.56 33.90
CA ILE A 240 -32.05 12.41 34.45
C ILE A 240 -32.01 11.51 35.68
N ASP A 241 -32.38 12.10 36.81
CA ASP A 241 -32.38 11.42 38.09
C ASP A 241 -33.30 10.20 38.08
N PHE A 242 -32.74 9.05 38.43
CA PHE A 242 -33.45 7.77 38.53
C PHE A 242 -34.13 7.29 37.24
N PHE A 243 -33.65 7.70 36.05
CA PHE A 243 -34.29 7.36 34.78
C PHE A 243 -34.48 5.86 34.53
N LYS A 244 -33.55 5.02 34.99
CA LYS A 244 -33.75 3.56 34.96
C LYS A 244 -35.02 3.13 35.71
N ARG A 245 -35.24 3.66 36.92
CA ARG A 245 -36.45 3.37 37.72
C ARG A 245 -37.71 3.91 37.04
N TYR A 246 -37.62 5.07 36.39
CA TYR A 246 -38.70 5.59 35.56
C TYR A 246 -39.11 4.58 34.47
N ASN A 247 -38.13 4.04 33.74
CA ASN A 247 -38.37 3.05 32.70
C ASN A 247 -38.89 1.72 33.25
N ASP A 248 -38.37 1.27 34.39
CA ASP A 248 -38.83 0.04 35.02
C ASP A 248 -40.30 0.15 35.47
N ALA A 249 -40.73 1.33 35.93
CA ALA A 249 -42.10 1.58 36.39
C ALA A 249 -43.10 1.84 35.26
N LEU A 250 -42.69 2.54 34.19
CA LEU A 250 -43.61 3.06 33.15
C LEU A 250 -43.35 2.49 31.74
N GLY A 251 -42.30 1.70 31.58
CA GLY A 251 -41.85 1.11 30.32
C GLY A 251 -41.06 2.07 29.43
N HIS A 252 -40.18 1.50 28.59
CA HIS A 252 -39.35 2.26 27.64
C HIS A 252 -40.12 3.26 26.75
N PRO A 253 -41.33 2.97 26.23
CA PRO A 253 -42.08 3.95 25.45
C PRO A 253 -42.45 5.22 26.24
N ALA A 254 -42.63 5.12 27.56
CA ALA A 254 -42.82 6.29 28.42
C ALA A 254 -41.50 7.04 28.63
N GLY A 255 -40.40 6.32 28.81
CA GLY A 255 -39.04 6.87 28.84
C GLY A 255 -38.72 7.71 27.61
N ASP A 256 -39.02 7.20 26.42
CA ASP A 256 -38.79 7.92 25.16
C ASP A 256 -39.58 9.23 25.08
N ARG A 257 -40.83 9.24 25.58
CA ARG A 257 -41.63 10.47 25.68
C ARG A 257 -41.06 11.44 26.71
N CYS A 258 -40.55 10.92 27.84
CA CYS A 258 -39.87 11.70 28.86
C CYS A 258 -38.62 12.39 28.27
N LEU A 259 -37.74 11.64 27.61
CA LEU A 259 -36.53 12.16 26.95
C LEU A 259 -36.85 13.25 25.92
N LYS A 260 -37.87 13.03 25.07
CA LYS A 260 -38.35 14.05 24.12
C LYS A 260 -38.79 15.34 24.81
N ARG A 261 -39.48 15.22 25.94
CA ARG A 261 -40.02 16.38 26.68
C ARG A 261 -38.92 17.13 27.41
N VAL A 262 -38.00 16.42 28.07
CA VAL A 262 -36.79 17.01 28.66
C VAL A 262 -35.98 17.73 27.58
N ALA A 263 -35.69 17.07 26.46
CA ALA A 263 -34.97 17.69 25.34
C ALA A 263 -35.63 18.98 24.82
N SER A 264 -36.96 18.98 24.67
CA SER A 264 -37.69 20.19 24.26
C SER A 264 -37.59 21.33 25.28
N ILE A 265 -37.48 21.01 26.57
CA ILE A 265 -37.27 22.00 27.64
C ILE A 265 -35.86 22.57 27.54
N LEU A 266 -34.85 21.71 27.49
CA LEU A 266 -33.44 22.09 27.43
C LEU A 266 -33.14 22.96 26.19
N ARG A 267 -33.71 22.60 25.03
CA ARG A 267 -33.57 23.37 23.77
C ARG A 267 -33.98 24.84 23.91
N LYS A 268 -34.95 25.18 24.76
CA LYS A 268 -35.43 26.57 24.91
C LYS A 268 -34.44 27.48 25.63
N ARG A 269 -33.45 26.89 26.31
CA ARG A 269 -32.44 27.59 27.10
C ARG A 269 -31.22 27.98 26.27
N VAL A 270 -31.02 27.29 25.15
CA VAL A 270 -29.99 27.58 24.16
C VAL A 270 -30.58 28.47 23.07
N ARG A 271 -30.42 29.80 23.22
CA ARG A 271 -31.00 30.79 22.28
C ARG A 271 -29.96 31.51 21.44
N ARG A 272 -28.70 31.53 21.87
CA ARG A 272 -27.60 32.14 21.12
C ARG A 272 -27.07 31.11 20.12
N PRO A 273 -26.70 31.53 18.89
CA PRO A 273 -26.15 30.60 17.90
C PRO A 273 -24.88 29.87 18.33
N VAL A 274 -24.16 30.40 19.32
CA VAL A 274 -22.90 29.85 19.87
C VAL A 274 -23.12 28.92 21.05
N ASP A 275 -24.32 28.93 21.65
CA ASP A 275 -24.65 27.99 22.71
C ASP A 275 -25.15 26.70 22.05
N HIS A 276 -24.83 25.55 22.64
CA HIS A 276 -25.25 24.24 22.14
C HIS A 276 -25.89 23.41 23.24
N VAL A 277 -26.84 22.55 22.84
CA VAL A 277 -27.36 21.47 23.70
C VAL A 277 -27.49 20.19 22.90
N ALA A 278 -27.01 19.09 23.49
CA ALA A 278 -26.97 17.79 22.85
C ALA A 278 -27.48 16.69 23.78
N ARG A 279 -27.92 15.58 23.19
CA ARG A 279 -28.06 14.30 23.91
C ARG A 279 -26.72 13.58 23.86
N TYR A 280 -26.07 13.48 25.01
CA TYR A 280 -24.71 12.97 25.14
C TYR A 280 -24.68 11.43 25.16
N GLY A 281 -25.69 10.79 25.73
CA GLY A 281 -25.85 9.33 25.67
C GLY A 281 -26.97 8.84 26.59
N GLY A 282 -27.83 7.93 26.12
CA GLY A 282 -28.92 7.41 26.96
C GLY A 282 -29.83 8.53 27.50
N GLU A 283 -29.78 8.77 28.81
CA GLU A 283 -30.47 9.83 29.56
C GLU A 283 -29.62 11.08 29.85
N GLU A 284 -28.40 11.12 29.35
CA GLU A 284 -27.44 12.20 29.55
C GLU A 284 -27.58 13.28 28.48
N PHE A 285 -27.51 14.54 28.92
CA PHE A 285 -27.51 15.73 28.08
C PHE A 285 -26.29 16.58 28.38
N ALA A 286 -25.86 17.39 27.42
CA ALA A 286 -24.73 18.27 27.60
C ALA A 286 -24.97 19.66 27.00
N PHE A 287 -24.43 20.69 27.64
CA PHE A 287 -24.45 22.07 27.18
C PHE A 287 -23.05 22.60 26.91
N ILE A 288 -22.94 23.45 25.89
CA ILE A 288 -21.81 24.35 25.66
C ILE A 288 -22.37 25.76 25.75
N LEU A 289 -21.85 26.57 26.67
CA LEU A 289 -22.27 27.95 26.87
C LEU A 289 -21.06 28.86 26.65
N SER A 290 -21.06 29.56 25.52
CA SER A 290 -19.98 30.46 25.13
C SER A 290 -20.14 31.82 25.77
N PHE A 291 -19.01 32.50 26.03
CA PHE A 291 -18.99 33.81 26.71
C PHE A 291 -19.77 33.79 28.04
N THR A 292 -19.71 32.65 28.73
CA THR A 292 -20.52 32.38 29.91
C THR A 292 -19.62 31.92 31.03
N ASP A 293 -19.53 32.75 32.05
CA ASP A 293 -18.82 32.46 33.30
C ASP A 293 -19.67 31.58 34.24
N ARG A 294 -19.12 31.28 35.41
CA ARG A 294 -19.78 30.45 36.42
C ARG A 294 -21.16 30.97 36.83
N ALA A 295 -21.29 32.28 37.04
CA ALA A 295 -22.55 32.90 37.47
C ALA A 295 -23.62 32.87 36.36
N GLY A 296 -23.21 33.11 35.11
CA GLY A 296 -24.06 32.95 33.94
C GLY A 296 -24.52 31.51 33.76
N ALA A 297 -23.61 30.55 33.89
CA ALA A 297 -23.93 29.13 33.79
C ALA A 297 -24.92 28.70 34.88
N GLU A 298 -24.69 29.11 36.14
CA GLU A 298 -25.62 28.85 37.25
C GLU A 298 -27.02 29.40 36.97
N THR A 299 -27.10 30.60 36.39
CA THR A 299 -28.38 31.20 35.99
C THR A 299 -29.11 30.34 34.97
N VAL A 300 -28.41 29.83 33.95
CA VAL A 300 -28.99 28.93 32.94
C VAL A 300 -29.44 27.61 33.57
N MET A 301 -28.62 26.99 34.43
CA MET A 301 -28.95 25.71 35.06
C MET A 301 -30.11 25.83 36.04
N ARG A 302 -30.20 26.93 36.80
CA ARG A 302 -31.36 27.22 37.65
C ARG A 302 -32.64 27.31 36.82
N MET A 303 -32.61 28.00 35.68
CA MET A 303 -33.76 28.08 34.79
C MET A 303 -34.15 26.72 34.18
N VAL A 304 -33.18 25.84 33.94
CA VAL A 304 -33.44 24.45 33.52
C VAL A 304 -34.22 23.70 34.60
N HIS A 305 -33.79 23.78 35.87
CA HIS A 305 -34.50 23.17 37.00
C HIS A 305 -35.92 23.73 37.16
N GLU A 306 -36.09 25.05 37.06
CA GLU A 306 -37.40 25.72 37.15
C GLU A 306 -38.37 25.26 36.04
N ASP A 307 -37.87 25.12 34.80
CA ASP A 307 -38.69 24.65 33.68
C ASP A 307 -39.10 23.18 33.85
N LEU A 308 -38.19 22.33 34.32
CA LEU A 308 -38.51 20.92 34.57
C LEU A 308 -39.53 20.77 35.68
N HIS A 309 -39.36 21.52 36.77
CA HIS A 309 -40.33 21.58 37.85
C HIS A 309 -41.70 22.05 37.34
N THR A 310 -41.74 23.11 36.52
CA THR A 310 -42.98 23.63 35.91
C THR A 310 -43.62 22.63 34.95
N ALA A 311 -42.81 21.84 34.23
CA ALA A 311 -43.32 20.81 33.34
C ALA A 311 -44.02 19.65 34.09
N ALA A 312 -43.73 19.49 35.40
CA ALA A 312 -44.38 18.57 36.33
C ALA A 312 -44.56 17.15 35.78
N ILE A 313 -43.51 16.60 35.15
CA ILE A 313 -43.52 15.26 34.56
C ILE A 313 -43.50 14.23 35.70
N PRO A 314 -44.56 13.43 35.93
CA PRO A 314 -44.61 12.54 37.10
C PRO A 314 -43.53 11.46 37.06
N HIS A 315 -42.83 11.25 38.19
CA HIS A 315 -41.87 10.16 38.37
C HIS A 315 -42.28 9.32 39.60
N PRO A 316 -43.07 8.24 39.42
CA PRO A 316 -43.68 7.51 40.54
C PRO A 316 -42.67 6.87 41.49
N ASP A 317 -41.52 6.42 40.96
CA ASP A 317 -40.50 5.70 41.73
C ASP A 317 -39.26 6.55 42.07
N SER A 318 -39.36 7.88 42.04
CA SER A 318 -38.23 8.74 42.43
C SER A 318 -38.25 9.00 43.94
N THR A 319 -37.06 9.06 44.54
CA THR A 319 -36.91 9.43 45.97
C THR A 319 -36.45 10.86 46.18
N CYS A 320 -36.09 11.60 45.13
CA CYS A 320 -35.66 13.00 45.25
C CYS A 320 -36.81 13.99 44.97
N SER A 321 -37.82 13.59 44.20
CA SER A 321 -38.94 14.45 43.79
C SER A 321 -40.10 13.60 43.26
N PRO A 322 -41.38 14.02 43.40
CA PRO A 322 -42.50 13.37 42.72
C PRO A 322 -42.48 13.58 41.19
N TYR A 323 -41.59 14.45 40.69
CA TYR A 323 -41.43 14.76 39.27
C TYR A 323 -40.03 14.39 38.77
N VAL A 324 -39.87 14.31 37.44
CA VAL A 324 -38.57 14.13 36.78
C VAL A 324 -37.68 15.34 37.04
N THR A 325 -36.44 15.09 37.47
CA THR A 325 -35.42 16.10 37.79
C THR A 325 -34.09 15.77 37.09
N LEU A 326 -33.16 16.73 37.10
CA LEU A 326 -31.80 16.53 36.60
C LEU A 326 -30.79 16.71 37.73
N SER A 327 -29.71 15.94 37.70
CA SER A 327 -28.45 16.32 38.34
C SER A 327 -27.55 16.96 37.29
N ILE A 328 -26.85 18.03 37.64
CA ILE A 328 -26.03 18.80 36.69
C ILE A 328 -24.64 19.06 37.30
N GLY A 329 -23.60 18.76 36.52
CA GLY A 329 -22.22 19.14 36.80
C GLY A 329 -21.73 20.17 35.80
N VAL A 330 -21.18 21.29 36.29
CA VAL A 330 -20.73 22.41 35.45
C VAL A 330 -19.24 22.65 35.63
N CYS A 331 -18.50 22.83 34.53
CA CYS A 331 -17.14 23.34 34.52
C CYS A 331 -17.11 24.66 33.74
N SER A 332 -16.68 25.74 34.39
CA SER A 332 -16.58 27.08 33.81
C SER A 332 -15.14 27.56 33.88
N LEU A 333 -14.55 27.92 32.74
CA LEU A 333 -13.18 28.44 32.68
C LEU A 333 -12.94 29.34 31.48
N VAL A 334 -11.84 30.11 31.50
CA VAL A 334 -11.23 30.64 30.29
C VAL A 334 -10.16 29.64 29.86
N PRO A 335 -10.34 28.91 28.74
CA PRO A 335 -9.42 27.85 28.36
C PRO A 335 -8.08 28.43 27.91
N ARG A 336 -7.01 27.72 28.26
CA ARG A 336 -5.63 28.06 27.93
C ARG A 336 -4.99 26.88 27.20
N SER A 337 -3.84 27.11 26.56
CA SER A 337 -3.14 26.07 25.81
C SER A 337 -2.62 24.90 26.65
N ASP A 338 -2.51 25.09 27.97
CA ASP A 338 -2.09 24.09 28.95
C ASP A 338 -3.23 23.23 29.51
N ILE A 339 -4.50 23.56 29.20
CA ILE A 339 -5.68 22.83 29.67
C ILE A 339 -6.34 22.13 28.48
N SER A 340 -6.60 20.84 28.62
CA SER A 340 -7.29 20.02 27.63
C SER A 340 -8.82 20.06 27.79
N ILE A 341 -9.53 19.74 26.71
CA ILE A 341 -11.00 19.60 26.73
C ILE A 341 -11.39 18.43 27.63
N GLU A 342 -10.60 17.36 27.59
CA GLU A 342 -10.78 16.15 28.37
C GLU A 342 -10.74 16.44 29.88
N GLU A 343 -9.77 17.23 30.36
CA GLU A 343 -9.71 17.64 31.78
C GLU A 343 -10.93 18.47 32.20
N ALA A 344 -11.44 19.35 31.33
CA ALA A 344 -12.64 20.14 31.64
C ALA A 344 -13.92 19.28 31.66
N LEU A 345 -14.02 18.28 30.79
CA LEU A 345 -15.12 17.31 30.80
C LEU A 345 -15.06 16.40 32.04
N GLU A 346 -13.88 15.93 32.43
CA GLU A 346 -13.68 15.16 33.65
C GLU A 346 -14.07 15.97 34.89
N ALA A 347 -13.76 17.27 34.92
CA ALA A 347 -14.18 18.16 35.99
C ALA A 347 -15.71 18.35 36.06
N ALA A 348 -16.37 18.50 34.89
CA ALA A 348 -17.83 18.57 34.83
C ALA A 348 -18.48 17.25 35.26
N ASP A 349 -17.90 16.09 34.89
CA ASP A 349 -18.38 14.77 35.31
C ASP A 349 -18.23 14.55 36.83
N ALA A 350 -17.08 14.94 37.40
CA ALA A 350 -16.87 14.91 38.85
C ALA A 350 -17.90 15.78 39.59
N ALA A 351 -18.21 16.97 39.07
CA ALA A 351 -19.26 17.82 39.62
C ALA A 351 -20.65 17.18 39.48
N LEU A 352 -20.95 16.51 38.37
CA LEU A 352 -22.21 15.79 38.17
C LEU A 352 -22.35 14.65 39.17
N TYR A 353 -21.26 13.91 39.41
CA TYR A 353 -21.20 12.88 40.44
C TYR A 353 -21.48 13.45 41.84
N GLN A 354 -20.91 14.61 42.17
CA GLN A 354 -21.20 15.31 43.43
C GLN A 354 -22.68 15.71 43.54
N ALA A 355 -23.29 16.24 42.47
CA ALA A 355 -24.72 16.57 42.46
C ALA A 355 -25.60 15.34 42.74
N LYS A 356 -25.25 14.19 42.14
CA LYS A 356 -25.92 12.91 42.40
C LYS A 356 -25.73 12.42 43.84
N ALA A 357 -24.53 12.58 44.40
CA ALA A 357 -24.20 12.17 45.76
C ALA A 357 -24.88 13.06 46.83
N ASN A 358 -25.00 14.36 46.57
CA ASN A 358 -25.59 15.34 47.48
C ASN A 358 -27.13 15.33 47.48
N GLY A 359 -27.76 14.29 46.95
CA GLY A 359 -29.23 14.14 46.98
C GLY A 359 -29.96 14.40 45.66
N ARG A 360 -29.23 14.62 44.55
CA ARG A 360 -29.78 14.86 43.19
C ARG A 360 -30.59 16.16 43.06
N ASN A 361 -31.23 16.39 41.92
CA ASN A 361 -32.05 17.58 41.63
C ASN A 361 -31.32 18.91 41.95
N GLN A 362 -30.05 19.01 41.54
CA GLN A 362 -29.24 20.18 41.83
C GLN A 362 -28.10 20.33 40.83
N THR A 363 -27.46 21.49 40.89
CA THR A 363 -26.26 21.82 40.13
C THR A 363 -25.07 21.87 41.07
N CYS A 364 -23.99 21.18 40.71
CA CYS A 364 -22.68 21.36 41.33
C CYS A 364 -21.70 21.88 40.28
N HIS A 365 -20.71 22.65 40.74
CA HIS A 365 -19.69 23.24 39.87
C HIS A 365 -18.33 22.66 40.23
N ALA A 366 -17.51 22.41 39.22
CA ALA A 366 -16.12 22.03 39.40
C ALA A 366 -15.37 23.10 40.22
N GLU A 367 -14.55 22.63 41.15
CA GLU A 367 -13.63 23.45 41.92
C GLU A 367 -12.24 23.42 41.25
N GLY A 368 -11.50 24.54 41.27
CA GLY A 368 -10.10 24.57 40.82
C GLY A 368 -9.82 25.10 39.40
N PHE A 369 -10.85 25.41 38.60
CA PHE A 369 -10.67 26.00 37.25
C PHE A 369 -10.96 27.51 37.18
N ALA A 370 -11.37 28.12 38.30
CA ALA A 370 -11.52 29.57 38.40
C ALA A 370 -10.13 30.19 38.59
N ILE A 371 -9.60 30.82 37.55
CA ILE A 371 -8.51 31.79 37.71
C ILE A 371 -9.13 33.15 37.46
N GLU A 372 -8.94 34.01 38.47
CA GLU A 372 -9.36 35.40 38.54
C GLU A 372 -9.10 36.12 37.20
N ALA A 373 -10.13 36.79 36.69
CA ALA A 373 -9.91 37.83 35.70
C ALA A 373 -9.34 39.03 36.44
N ASP A 374 -8.04 39.29 36.26
CA ASP A 374 -7.39 40.55 36.64
C ASP A 374 -7.96 41.74 35.84
#